data_AF-A0A2S5N2I0-F1
#
_entry.id   AF-A0A2S5N2I0-F1
#
_cell.length_a   1.000
_cell.length_b   1.000
_cell.length_c   1.000
_cell.angle_alpha   90.00
_cell.angle_beta   90.00
_cell.angle_gamma   90.00
#
_symmetry.space_group_name_H-M   'P 1'
#
loop_
_entity.id
_entity.type
_entity.pdbx_description
1 polymer ?
#
loop_
_entity_poly.entity_id
_entity_poly.type
_entity_poly.pdbx_seq_one_letter_code
_entity_poly.pdbx_strand_id
1 'polypeptide(L)'
;MTQTTHLALPFIEAAQAQKHVTHNEALALIDALTQLAVSARNVTSPPATPAEGDRVLIGAGATDAFAGKSDQIATFLAGGWTFLSAQAGWRAYVEAESLLLLYDGAGWIDCGLSLRQLQDLALLGIGATADGANPLLAKLNATLFTAKSVGEGGSGDLRFALNKESAAKTVSQLYQSNYSARAETGLTGDDNFHVKVSPDGAAWKESIVVDSATGEVAFPSGGPTKVRVFASSGSYTPTPGLRFAEVLLFGAGGGGGSGARTASGAAASGGAGGGGGGLARARFTAAQIGASKAVAIGAGGSGGAAQTTNSTNGNAGSAGGVTTFGTLLHAGAGGGGAGGQIGGASGGGGAGSQASSGLSGSGGTGGVGSFGVGSGGSGAVGAAGSHVFGGGGGGGCNAAGSTAAAGGSCLYNGPSGGGAGGGITAANAVANGGAGGAVYVAGLPVIGAAGIAASAVNGGVGGSWVASAGPFEQGGGGGGGGASSLTGPGAGGAGGLAGGGGGGGGSVQNGANSGAGGSGGDGYALIFEFF
;
A
#
# COMPACT_ATOMS: atom_id res chain seq x y z
N MET A 1 87.09 -26.51 -14.80
CA MET A 1 85.87 -25.74 -15.15
C MET A 1 86.28 -24.31 -15.45
N THR A 2 85.74 -23.71 -16.51
CA THR A 2 85.99 -22.30 -16.87
C THR A 2 84.82 -21.39 -16.46
N GLN A 3 83.71 -21.97 -15.99
CA GLN A 3 82.49 -21.28 -15.57
C GLN A 3 81.84 -21.99 -14.37
N THR A 4 80.98 -21.29 -13.61
CA THR A 4 80.13 -21.86 -12.55
C THR A 4 79.00 -22.73 -13.12
N THR A 5 78.41 -23.60 -12.31
CA THR A 5 77.52 -24.67 -12.76
C THR A 5 76.11 -24.20 -13.13
N HIS A 6 75.51 -23.33 -12.33
CA HIS A 6 74.10 -22.94 -12.49
C HIS A 6 73.91 -21.71 -13.37
N LEU A 7 74.80 -20.73 -13.22
CA LEU A 7 74.69 -19.41 -13.84
C LEU A 7 75.75 -19.18 -14.92
N ALA A 8 76.64 -20.16 -15.18
CA ALA A 8 77.69 -20.08 -16.17
C ALA A 8 78.61 -18.85 -16.02
N LEU A 9 78.85 -18.41 -14.78
CA LEU A 9 79.69 -17.24 -14.50
C LEU A 9 81.15 -17.58 -14.79
N PRO A 10 81.88 -16.76 -15.58
CA PRO A 10 83.26 -17.05 -15.94
C PRO A 10 84.18 -17.01 -14.72
N PHE A 11 85.02 -18.04 -14.59
CA PHE A 11 86.09 -18.05 -13.61
C PHE A 11 87.30 -17.23 -14.10
N ILE A 12 88.04 -16.68 -13.15
CA ILE A 12 89.32 -16.02 -13.44
C ILE A 12 90.39 -17.10 -13.67
N GLU A 13 91.10 -17.00 -14.79
CA GLU A 13 92.21 -17.88 -15.16
C GLU A 13 93.43 -17.69 -14.23
N ALA A 14 94.26 -18.75 -14.11
CA ALA A 14 95.38 -18.75 -13.18
C ALA A 14 96.47 -17.71 -13.52
N ALA A 15 96.89 -16.91 -12.53
CA ALA A 15 97.97 -15.90 -12.63
C ALA A 15 98.79 -15.80 -11.33
N GLN A 16 99.85 -14.98 -11.32
CA GLN A 16 100.72 -14.77 -10.15
C GLN A 16 99.94 -14.27 -8.91
N ALA A 17 100.23 -14.88 -7.75
CA ALA A 17 99.67 -14.61 -6.42
C ALA A 17 98.28 -15.19 -6.07
N GLN A 18 97.78 -16.20 -6.80
CA GLN A 18 96.63 -17.05 -6.40
C GLN A 18 95.29 -16.34 -6.05
N LYS A 19 95.13 -15.05 -6.36
CA LYS A 19 93.89 -14.28 -6.10
C LYS A 19 92.63 -14.89 -6.74
N HIS A 20 92.82 -15.58 -7.87
CA HIS A 20 91.78 -16.29 -8.60
C HIS A 20 91.10 -17.39 -7.77
N VAL A 21 91.82 -18.03 -6.83
CA VAL A 21 91.26 -19.11 -6.00
C VAL A 21 90.12 -18.58 -5.12
N THR A 22 90.40 -17.61 -4.26
CA THR A 22 89.40 -17.03 -3.34
C THR A 22 88.24 -16.37 -4.07
N HIS A 23 88.47 -15.78 -5.24
CA HIS A 23 87.42 -15.15 -6.02
C HIS A 23 86.53 -16.18 -6.71
N ASN A 24 87.10 -17.22 -7.31
CA ASN A 24 86.35 -18.28 -7.96
C ASN A 24 85.54 -19.10 -6.93
N GLU A 25 86.06 -19.30 -5.72
CA GLU A 25 85.30 -19.89 -4.60
C GLU A 25 84.08 -19.03 -4.24
N ALA A 26 84.25 -17.71 -4.13
CA ALA A 26 83.13 -16.80 -3.91
C ALA A 26 82.11 -16.83 -5.05
N LEU A 27 82.56 -16.95 -6.31
CA LEU A 27 81.67 -17.10 -7.46
C LEU A 27 80.88 -18.42 -7.42
N ALA A 28 81.50 -19.54 -7.04
CA ALA A 28 80.82 -20.81 -6.90
C ALA A 28 79.77 -20.79 -5.77
N LEU A 29 80.05 -20.10 -4.66
CA LEU A 29 79.09 -19.91 -3.57
C LEU A 29 77.90 -19.03 -3.99
N ILE A 30 78.17 -17.94 -4.70
CA ILE A 30 77.14 -17.06 -5.24
C ILE A 30 76.27 -17.82 -6.26
N ASP A 31 76.89 -18.64 -7.10
CA ASP A 31 76.19 -19.51 -8.06
C ASP A 31 75.21 -20.47 -7.39
N ALA A 32 75.62 -21.09 -6.28
CA ALA A 32 74.77 -22.00 -5.52
C ALA A 32 73.58 -21.29 -4.83
N LEU A 33 73.77 -20.05 -4.36
CA LEU A 33 72.81 -19.32 -3.51
C LEU A 33 71.83 -18.41 -4.25
N THR A 34 72.24 -17.79 -5.37
CA THR A 34 71.46 -16.69 -5.99
C THR A 34 70.08 -17.13 -6.48
N GLN A 35 69.99 -18.35 -7.00
CA GLN A 35 68.74 -19.01 -7.38
C GLN A 35 68.67 -20.37 -6.68
N LEU A 36 68.65 -20.33 -5.34
CA LEU A 36 68.68 -21.52 -4.51
C LEU A 36 67.49 -22.45 -4.82
N ALA A 37 67.79 -23.54 -5.50
CA ALA A 37 66.88 -24.66 -5.73
C ALA A 37 67.56 -25.91 -5.18
N VAL A 38 66.86 -26.62 -4.31
CA VAL A 38 67.31 -27.87 -3.73
C VAL A 38 66.48 -29.01 -4.31
N SER A 39 67.14 -30.12 -4.64
CA SER A 39 66.44 -31.27 -5.24
C SER A 39 65.42 -31.88 -4.27
N ALA A 40 65.75 -31.90 -2.97
CA ALA A 40 64.87 -32.32 -1.89
C ALA A 40 65.21 -31.63 -0.56
N ARG A 41 64.24 -31.61 0.36
CA ARG A 41 64.45 -31.26 1.77
C ARG A 41 64.42 -32.50 2.66
N ASN A 42 64.89 -32.33 3.89
CA ASN A 42 65.01 -33.40 4.89
C ASN A 42 65.92 -34.55 4.47
N VAL A 43 66.92 -34.27 3.62
CA VAL A 43 67.89 -35.27 3.17
C VAL A 43 68.83 -35.59 4.33
N THR A 44 68.91 -36.86 4.73
CA THR A 44 69.71 -37.28 5.89
C THR A 44 71.06 -37.89 5.53
N SER A 45 71.27 -38.34 4.29
CA SER A 45 72.58 -38.82 3.82
C SER A 45 72.91 -38.27 2.42
N PRO A 46 74.21 -38.12 2.07
CA PRO A 46 74.60 -37.63 0.76
C PRO A 46 74.13 -38.56 -0.38
N PRO A 47 73.67 -38.02 -1.52
CA PRO A 47 73.45 -38.80 -2.74
C PRO A 47 74.66 -39.67 -3.09
N ALA A 48 74.41 -40.92 -3.54
CA ALA A 48 75.48 -41.88 -3.84
C ALA A 48 76.37 -41.46 -5.03
N THR A 49 75.83 -40.65 -5.95
CA THR A 49 76.53 -40.11 -7.11
C THR A 49 76.25 -38.61 -7.23
N PRO A 50 76.86 -37.78 -6.38
CA PRO A 50 76.62 -36.35 -6.43
C PRO A 50 77.23 -35.74 -7.70
N ALA A 51 76.44 -34.96 -8.42
CA ALA A 51 76.91 -34.17 -9.53
C ALA A 51 77.39 -32.80 -9.03
N GLU A 52 78.35 -32.21 -9.73
CA GLU A 52 78.76 -30.83 -9.48
C GLU A 52 77.54 -29.90 -9.58
N GLY A 53 77.35 -29.04 -8.58
CA GLY A 53 76.18 -28.16 -8.44
C GLY A 53 74.96 -28.78 -7.75
N ASP A 54 75.00 -30.05 -7.33
CA ASP A 54 73.88 -30.63 -6.57
C ASP A 54 73.65 -29.85 -5.29
N ARG A 55 72.39 -29.57 -4.97
CA ARG A 55 71.96 -28.82 -3.78
C ARG A 55 70.85 -29.57 -3.07
N VAL A 56 70.99 -29.77 -1.76
CA VAL A 56 69.99 -30.43 -0.90
C VAL A 56 69.83 -29.68 0.42
N LEU A 57 68.63 -29.73 1.00
CA LEU A 57 68.39 -29.21 2.35
C LEU A 57 68.45 -30.38 3.36
N ILE A 58 69.39 -30.28 4.29
CA ILE A 58 69.72 -31.37 5.21
C ILE A 58 68.68 -31.45 6.34
N GLY A 59 68.14 -32.64 6.55
CA GLY A 59 67.17 -32.91 7.62
C GLY A 59 67.79 -33.14 9.00
N ALA A 60 66.93 -33.28 10.00
CA ALA A 60 67.32 -33.80 11.30
C ALA A 60 67.82 -35.25 11.18
N GLY A 61 68.81 -35.63 12.01
CA GLY A 61 69.36 -36.99 12.01
C GLY A 61 70.30 -37.31 10.85
N ALA A 62 71.00 -36.32 10.34
CA ALA A 62 71.92 -36.49 9.21
C ALA A 62 73.15 -37.36 9.54
N THR A 63 73.58 -38.18 8.58
CA THR A 63 74.67 -39.15 8.66
C THR A 63 75.78 -38.85 7.63
N ASP A 64 76.87 -39.61 7.69
CA ASP A 64 78.00 -39.53 6.75
C ASP A 64 78.55 -38.10 6.62
N ALA A 65 78.80 -37.61 5.40
CA ALA A 65 79.30 -36.26 5.16
C ALA A 65 78.33 -35.16 5.65
N PHE A 66 77.05 -35.48 5.90
CA PHE A 66 76.05 -34.54 6.40
C PHE A 66 75.92 -34.55 7.93
N ALA A 67 76.67 -35.41 8.64
CA ALA A 67 76.62 -35.51 10.09
C ALA A 67 76.91 -34.16 10.77
N GLY A 68 76.01 -33.73 11.65
CA GLY A 68 76.10 -32.45 12.38
C GLY A 68 75.79 -31.21 11.54
N LYS A 69 75.22 -31.37 10.33
CA LYS A 69 74.89 -30.28 9.40
C LYS A 69 73.38 -30.11 9.18
N SER A 70 72.54 -30.55 10.12
CA SER A 70 71.08 -30.36 10.03
C SER A 70 70.70 -28.89 9.81
N ASP A 71 69.63 -28.68 9.03
CA ASP A 71 69.09 -27.38 8.62
C ASP A 71 70.03 -26.53 7.72
N GLN A 72 71.21 -27.05 7.37
CA GLN A 72 72.11 -26.42 6.40
C GLN A 72 71.78 -26.86 4.97
N ILE A 73 72.10 -25.99 4.01
CA ILE A 73 72.09 -26.33 2.59
C ILE A 73 73.43 -26.97 2.27
N ALA A 74 73.40 -28.21 1.77
CA ALA A 74 74.57 -28.86 1.21
C ALA A 74 74.63 -28.56 -0.28
N THR A 75 75.78 -28.09 -0.77
CA THR A 75 76.07 -27.93 -2.20
C THR A 75 77.34 -28.68 -2.60
N PHE A 76 77.32 -29.46 -3.67
CA PHE A 76 78.47 -30.22 -4.13
C PHE A 76 79.30 -29.36 -5.10
N LEU A 77 80.48 -28.93 -4.66
CA LEU A 77 81.36 -28.01 -5.36
C LEU A 77 82.81 -28.52 -5.35
N ALA A 78 83.52 -28.38 -6.47
CA ALA A 78 84.91 -28.80 -6.68
C ALA A 78 85.20 -30.24 -6.20
N GLY A 79 84.23 -31.15 -6.35
CA GLY A 79 84.35 -32.55 -5.93
C GLY A 79 84.10 -32.82 -4.44
N GLY A 80 83.57 -31.85 -3.67
CA GLY A 80 83.25 -32.02 -2.25
C GLY A 80 81.97 -31.29 -1.82
N TRP A 81 81.45 -31.62 -0.64
CA TRP A 81 80.29 -30.93 -0.06
C TRP A 81 80.70 -29.67 0.68
N THR A 82 80.09 -28.56 0.28
CA THR A 82 80.14 -27.28 0.98
C THR A 82 78.82 -27.05 1.69
N PHE A 83 78.85 -26.57 2.93
CA PHE A 83 77.65 -26.42 3.77
C PHE A 83 77.39 -24.96 4.10
N LEU A 84 76.15 -24.53 3.91
CA LEU A 84 75.72 -23.15 4.05
C LEU A 84 74.63 -23.07 5.11
N SER A 85 74.87 -22.27 6.16
CA SER A 85 73.87 -21.99 7.18
C SER A 85 72.87 -20.96 6.66
N ALA A 86 71.60 -21.31 6.64
CA ALA A 86 70.55 -20.40 6.19
C ALA A 86 70.45 -19.18 7.12
N GLN A 87 70.21 -18.00 6.56
CA GLN A 87 69.93 -16.79 7.31
C GLN A 87 68.48 -16.37 7.11
N ALA A 88 67.91 -15.65 8.07
CA ALA A 88 66.56 -15.13 7.97
C ALA A 88 66.36 -14.36 6.65
N GLY A 89 65.28 -14.67 5.93
CA GLY A 89 64.98 -14.09 4.61
C GLY A 89 65.48 -14.90 3.41
N TRP A 90 66.24 -15.98 3.62
CA TRP A 90 66.62 -16.88 2.53
C TRP A 90 65.40 -17.58 1.94
N ARG A 91 65.42 -17.80 0.63
CA ARG A 91 64.35 -18.46 -0.13
C ARG A 91 64.94 -19.66 -0.86
N ALA A 92 64.27 -20.81 -0.76
CA ALA A 92 64.68 -22.03 -1.45
C ALA A 92 63.49 -22.67 -2.15
N TYR A 93 63.65 -23.01 -3.43
CA TYR A 93 62.69 -23.86 -4.13
C TYR A 93 63.04 -25.33 -3.90
N VAL A 94 62.07 -26.13 -3.43
CA VAL A 94 62.23 -27.58 -3.27
C VAL A 94 61.63 -28.27 -4.48
N GLU A 95 62.49 -28.81 -5.34
CA GLU A 95 62.09 -29.39 -6.63
C GLU A 95 61.16 -30.59 -6.46
N ALA A 96 61.46 -31.50 -5.53
CA ALA A 96 60.66 -32.69 -5.26
C ALA A 96 59.22 -32.39 -4.80
N GLU A 97 58.96 -31.21 -4.22
CA GLU A 97 57.65 -30.84 -3.66
C GLU A 97 56.95 -29.74 -4.46
N SER A 98 57.65 -29.10 -5.41
CA SER A 98 57.18 -27.91 -6.12
C SER A 98 56.76 -26.77 -5.17
N LEU A 99 57.52 -26.58 -4.08
CA LEU A 99 57.24 -25.58 -3.04
C LEU A 99 58.37 -24.56 -2.89
N LEU A 100 58.00 -23.32 -2.58
CA LEU A 100 58.92 -22.27 -2.17
C LEU A 100 58.93 -22.17 -0.65
N LEU A 101 60.12 -22.21 -0.05
CA LEU A 101 60.34 -22.04 1.37
C LEU A 101 60.96 -20.67 1.68
N LEU A 102 60.63 -20.14 2.85
CA LEU A 102 61.27 -18.97 3.47
C LEU A 102 61.93 -19.43 4.77
N TYR A 103 63.19 -19.07 5.01
CA TYR A 103 63.82 -19.26 6.31
C TYR A 103 63.50 -18.06 7.21
N ASP A 104 62.79 -18.28 8.33
CA ASP A 104 62.30 -17.22 9.22
C ASP A 104 63.32 -16.80 10.31
N GLY A 105 64.48 -17.46 10.35
CA GLY A 105 65.50 -17.29 11.39
C GLY A 105 65.52 -18.39 12.44
N ALA A 106 64.52 -19.27 12.45
CA ALA A 106 64.46 -20.47 13.29
C ALA A 106 64.31 -21.76 12.44
N GLY A 107 63.61 -21.70 11.31
CA GLY A 107 63.39 -22.84 10.42
C GLY A 107 62.88 -22.44 9.03
N TRP A 108 62.75 -23.44 8.15
CA TRP A 108 62.15 -23.25 6.83
C TRP A 108 60.63 -23.42 6.88
N ILE A 109 59.88 -22.41 6.41
CA ILE A 109 58.41 -22.41 6.35
C ILE A 109 57.90 -22.35 4.90
N ASP A 110 56.77 -23.01 4.62
CA ASP A 110 56.15 -23.00 3.29
C ASP A 110 55.52 -21.62 2.99
N CYS A 111 55.93 -20.98 1.90
CA CYS A 111 55.41 -19.66 1.50
C CYS A 111 53.89 -19.68 1.19
N GLY A 112 53.36 -20.80 0.68
CA GLY A 112 51.92 -20.94 0.38
C GLY A 112 51.03 -21.09 1.63
N LEU A 113 51.54 -21.69 2.70
CA LEU A 113 50.84 -21.84 3.99
C LEU A 113 50.90 -20.59 4.87
N SER A 114 51.60 -19.54 4.43
CA SER A 114 51.71 -18.27 5.14
C SER A 114 50.45 -17.39 4.98
N LEU A 115 49.48 -17.80 4.14
CA LEU A 115 48.20 -17.10 3.90
C LEU A 115 47.04 -17.63 4.78
N ARG A 116 47.29 -18.07 6.02
CA ARG A 116 46.22 -18.59 6.92
C ARG A 116 45.25 -17.51 7.38
N GLN A 117 45.70 -16.25 7.39
CA GLN A 117 44.89 -15.09 7.75
C GLN A 117 45.19 -13.99 6.75
N LEU A 118 44.17 -13.59 6.00
CA LEU A 118 44.18 -12.39 5.20
C LEU A 118 43.37 -11.35 5.95
N GLN A 119 44.04 -10.37 6.53
CA GLN A 119 43.44 -9.27 7.28
C GLN A 119 43.84 -7.94 6.63
N ASP A 120 43.02 -6.92 6.82
CA ASP A 120 43.25 -5.56 6.30
C ASP A 120 43.55 -5.51 4.80
N LEU A 121 43.00 -6.46 4.03
CA LEU A 121 43.08 -6.43 2.58
C LEU A 121 42.35 -5.19 2.06
N ALA A 122 43.09 -4.31 1.38
CA ALA A 122 42.49 -3.16 0.72
C ALA A 122 41.58 -3.56 -0.45
N LEU A 123 41.94 -4.63 -1.18
CA LEU A 123 41.23 -5.15 -2.35
C LEU A 123 41.28 -6.68 -2.36
N LEU A 124 40.16 -7.33 -2.66
CA LEU A 124 40.05 -8.78 -2.87
C LEU A 124 39.20 -9.09 -4.11
N GLY A 125 39.84 -9.58 -5.16
CA GLY A 125 39.21 -9.97 -6.41
C GLY A 125 39.24 -11.49 -6.64
N ILE A 126 38.09 -12.11 -6.92
CA ILE A 126 37.95 -13.53 -7.23
C ILE A 126 37.46 -13.67 -8.68
N GLY A 127 38.32 -14.18 -9.58
CA GLY A 127 37.97 -14.30 -11.01
C GLY A 127 37.82 -12.96 -11.75
N ALA A 128 38.15 -11.84 -11.09
CA ALA A 128 38.18 -10.48 -11.62
C ALA A 128 39.08 -9.59 -10.75
N THR A 129 39.48 -8.43 -11.27
CA THR A 129 40.33 -7.44 -10.55
C THR A 129 39.44 -6.50 -9.74
N ALA A 130 39.56 -6.52 -8.40
CA ALA A 130 38.89 -5.56 -7.52
C ALA A 130 39.48 -4.16 -7.67
N ASP A 131 38.68 -3.13 -7.38
CA ASP A 131 39.05 -1.73 -7.49
C ASP A 131 38.48 -0.92 -6.31
N GLY A 132 38.78 0.39 -6.27
CA GLY A 132 38.31 1.25 -5.18
C GLY A 132 36.79 1.40 -5.09
N ALA A 133 36.05 1.11 -6.16
CA ALA A 133 34.59 1.12 -6.16
C ALA A 133 34.01 -0.22 -5.67
N ASN A 134 34.69 -1.33 -5.95
CA ASN A 134 34.33 -2.68 -5.54
C ASN A 134 35.53 -3.35 -4.83
N PRO A 135 35.83 -2.97 -3.56
CA PRO A 135 36.98 -3.52 -2.84
C PRO A 135 36.90 -5.03 -2.63
N LEU A 136 35.68 -5.58 -2.61
CA LEU A 136 35.42 -7.01 -2.72
C LEU A 136 34.67 -7.29 -4.02
N LEU A 137 35.31 -7.96 -4.97
CA LEU A 137 34.72 -8.29 -6.27
C LEU A 137 34.84 -9.79 -6.55
N ALA A 138 33.77 -10.40 -7.05
CA ALA A 138 33.79 -11.80 -7.46
C ALA A 138 33.04 -12.01 -8.78
N LYS A 139 33.68 -12.68 -9.74
CA LYS A 139 33.10 -13.14 -11.01
C LYS A 139 32.90 -14.65 -10.95
N LEU A 140 31.71 -15.06 -10.53
CA LEU A 140 31.37 -16.44 -10.17
C LEU A 140 30.00 -16.85 -10.74
N ASN A 141 29.75 -18.15 -10.84
CA ASN A 141 28.43 -18.69 -11.20
C ASN A 141 27.50 -18.84 -9.99
N ALA A 142 28.05 -19.01 -8.78
CA ALA A 142 27.29 -19.17 -7.54
C ALA A 142 28.14 -18.72 -6.34
N THR A 143 27.48 -18.33 -5.25
CA THR A 143 28.12 -18.09 -3.94
C THR A 143 27.31 -18.81 -2.87
N LEU A 144 27.98 -19.58 -2.02
CA LEU A 144 27.37 -20.23 -0.86
C LEU A 144 28.02 -19.69 0.40
N PHE A 145 27.23 -19.00 1.21
CA PHE A 145 27.57 -18.73 2.60
C PHE A 145 26.85 -19.77 3.45
N THR A 146 27.59 -20.52 4.26
CA THR A 146 27.03 -21.52 5.15
C THR A 146 27.45 -21.21 6.59
N ALA A 147 26.54 -21.47 7.52
CA ALA A 147 26.87 -21.39 8.92
C ALA A 147 27.94 -22.43 9.26
N LYS A 148 28.89 -22.03 10.10
CA LYS A 148 29.79 -22.97 10.75
C LYS A 148 28.98 -23.75 11.78
N SER A 149 28.90 -25.07 11.60
CA SER A 149 28.08 -25.91 12.47
C SER A 149 28.62 -25.95 13.89
N VAL A 150 27.77 -26.37 14.84
CA VAL A 150 28.19 -26.58 16.24
C VAL A 150 29.29 -27.64 16.33
N GLY A 151 29.22 -28.70 15.52
CA GLY A 151 30.23 -29.76 15.48
C GLY A 151 31.61 -29.30 15.01
N GLU A 152 31.67 -28.22 14.22
CA GLU A 152 32.90 -27.58 13.77
C GLU A 152 33.38 -26.48 14.74
N GLY A 153 32.65 -26.26 15.84
CA GLY A 153 32.90 -25.18 16.81
C GLY A 153 32.40 -23.81 16.33
N GLY A 154 31.26 -23.78 15.65
CA GLY A 154 30.50 -22.56 15.33
C GLY A 154 29.17 -22.49 16.09
N SER A 155 28.36 -21.46 15.83
CA SER A 155 27.03 -21.32 16.43
C SER A 155 25.92 -22.05 15.68
N GLY A 156 26.17 -22.48 14.44
CA GLY A 156 25.11 -22.94 13.53
C GLY A 156 24.28 -21.81 12.91
N ASP A 157 24.51 -20.55 13.30
CA ASP A 157 23.86 -19.38 12.72
C ASP A 157 24.71 -18.78 11.60
N LEU A 158 24.07 -18.33 10.53
CA LEU A 158 24.65 -17.44 9.53
C LEU A 158 23.91 -16.10 9.56
N ARG A 159 24.64 -15.00 9.74
CA ARG A 159 24.09 -13.64 9.66
C ARG A 159 24.85 -12.85 8.61
N PHE A 160 24.12 -12.22 7.69
CA PHE A 160 24.67 -11.23 6.79
C PHE A 160 24.37 -9.84 7.35
N ALA A 161 25.23 -9.39 8.26
CA ALA A 161 25.06 -8.10 8.93
C ALA A 161 25.64 -6.99 8.05
N LEU A 162 24.80 -6.00 7.74
CA LEU A 162 25.16 -4.84 6.93
C LEU A 162 24.87 -3.58 7.73
N ASN A 163 25.75 -2.59 7.66
CA ASN A 163 25.65 -1.37 8.44
C ASN A 163 25.83 -0.14 7.56
N LYS A 164 25.05 0.91 7.84
CA LYS A 164 25.21 2.25 7.26
C LYS A 164 25.54 3.26 8.37
N GLU A 165 26.22 4.34 8.01
CA GLU A 165 26.71 5.35 8.95
C GLU A 165 25.59 6.17 9.62
N SER A 166 24.48 6.39 8.92
CA SER A 166 23.35 7.17 9.42
C SER A 166 22.07 6.86 8.64
N ALA A 167 20.93 7.34 9.14
CA ALA A 167 19.62 7.14 8.54
C ALA A 167 19.59 7.54 7.05
N ALA A 168 20.19 8.66 6.68
CA ALA A 168 20.18 9.20 5.32
C ALA A 168 20.96 8.36 4.29
N LYS A 169 21.72 7.35 4.72
CA LYS A 169 22.56 6.52 3.85
C LYS A 169 21.82 5.27 3.37
N THR A 170 22.45 4.57 2.44
CA THR A 170 21.93 3.34 1.86
C THR A 170 22.71 2.13 2.37
N VAL A 171 21.97 1.10 2.77
CA VAL A 171 22.45 -0.27 2.91
C VAL A 171 21.42 -1.21 2.27
N SER A 172 21.82 -1.88 1.19
CA SER A 172 20.88 -2.59 0.32
C SER A 172 21.50 -3.79 -0.38
N GLN A 173 20.62 -4.65 -0.91
CA GLN A 173 20.94 -5.61 -1.95
C GLN A 173 20.47 -5.05 -3.29
N LEU A 174 21.38 -4.95 -4.25
CA LEU A 174 21.13 -4.43 -5.59
C LEU A 174 21.11 -5.58 -6.60
N TYR A 175 19.98 -5.74 -7.30
CA TYR A 175 19.80 -6.74 -8.34
C TYR A 175 20.00 -6.09 -9.71
N GLN A 176 20.91 -6.65 -10.54
CA GLN A 176 21.32 -6.03 -11.80
C GLN A 176 21.19 -6.98 -13.00
N SER A 177 21.05 -6.40 -14.19
CA SER A 177 21.18 -7.09 -15.47
C SER A 177 22.12 -6.30 -16.36
N ASN A 178 23.19 -6.93 -16.86
CA ASN A 178 24.22 -6.27 -17.65
C ASN A 178 24.74 -4.97 -16.99
N TYR A 179 25.12 -5.06 -15.70
CA TYR A 179 25.61 -3.93 -14.88
C TYR A 179 24.64 -2.75 -14.72
N SER A 180 23.37 -2.92 -15.09
CA SER A 180 22.30 -1.94 -14.91
C SER A 180 21.34 -2.43 -13.83
N ALA A 181 21.03 -1.59 -12.84
CA ALA A 181 20.18 -1.96 -11.73
C ALA A 181 18.72 -2.19 -12.14
N ARG A 182 18.05 -3.14 -11.49
CA ARG A 182 16.67 -3.56 -11.82
C ARG A 182 15.77 -3.66 -10.59
N ALA A 183 16.32 -4.05 -9.45
CA ALA A 183 15.62 -4.01 -8.18
C ALA A 183 16.59 -3.73 -7.03
N GLU A 184 16.07 -3.19 -5.94
CA GLU A 184 16.82 -2.88 -4.74
C GLU A 184 15.97 -3.13 -3.51
N THR A 185 16.55 -3.74 -2.49
CA THR A 185 15.91 -3.96 -1.18
C THR A 185 16.83 -3.53 -0.06
N GLY A 186 16.31 -2.82 0.93
CA GLY A 186 17.11 -2.40 2.09
C GLY A 186 16.69 -1.06 2.70
N LEU A 187 17.57 -0.48 3.51
CA LEU A 187 17.36 0.84 4.12
C LEU A 187 18.01 1.87 3.19
N THR A 188 17.22 2.62 2.45
CA THR A 188 17.67 3.35 1.24
C THR A 188 17.27 4.82 1.30
N GLY A 189 17.97 5.58 2.14
CA GLY A 189 17.75 7.02 2.33
C GLY A 189 17.05 7.40 3.64
N ASP A 190 16.54 6.42 4.38
CA ASP A 190 16.05 6.53 5.76
C ASP A 190 16.16 5.15 6.46
N ASP A 191 15.61 5.04 7.67
CA ASP A 191 15.59 3.79 8.46
C ASP A 191 14.38 2.88 8.19
N ASN A 192 13.50 3.24 7.26
CA ASN A 192 12.42 2.38 6.79
C ASN A 192 12.96 1.28 5.86
N PHE A 193 12.23 0.18 5.74
CA PHE A 193 12.59 -0.88 4.80
C PHE A 193 11.90 -0.67 3.45
N HIS A 194 12.71 -0.62 2.39
CA HIS A 194 12.25 -0.31 1.04
C HIS A 194 12.37 -1.50 0.10
N VAL A 195 11.44 -1.57 -0.86
CA VAL A 195 11.51 -2.45 -2.03
C VAL A 195 11.29 -1.61 -3.27
N LYS A 196 12.34 -1.45 -4.07
CA LYS A 196 12.32 -0.62 -5.29
C LYS A 196 12.60 -1.45 -6.53
N VAL A 197 11.99 -1.05 -7.63
CA VAL A 197 12.28 -1.59 -8.97
C VAL A 197 12.66 -0.46 -9.91
N SER A 198 13.57 -0.74 -10.84
CA SER A 198 14.07 0.22 -11.82
C SER A 198 14.03 -0.37 -13.23
N PRO A 199 13.45 0.33 -14.22
CA PRO A 199 13.50 -0.12 -15.61
C PRO A 199 14.86 0.07 -16.28
N ASP A 200 15.71 0.98 -15.79
CA ASP A 200 16.94 1.46 -16.46
C ASP A 200 18.19 1.52 -15.55
N GLY A 201 18.01 1.28 -14.25
CA GLY A 201 19.06 1.36 -13.24
C GLY A 201 19.33 2.76 -12.69
N ALA A 202 18.56 3.76 -13.10
CA ALA A 202 18.66 5.14 -12.64
C ALA A 202 17.33 5.65 -12.07
N ALA A 203 16.21 5.38 -12.75
CA ALA A 203 14.87 5.72 -12.29
C ALA A 203 14.33 4.63 -11.36
N TRP A 204 14.01 4.98 -10.11
CA TRP A 204 13.54 4.04 -9.10
C TRP A 204 12.05 4.22 -8.81
N LYS A 205 11.32 3.10 -8.72
CA LYS A 205 9.92 3.05 -8.31
C LYS A 205 9.81 2.33 -6.98
N GLU A 206 9.24 3.03 -6.01
CA GLU A 206 9.04 2.51 -4.66
C GLU A 206 7.79 1.63 -4.62
N SER A 207 7.98 0.32 -4.52
CA SER A 207 6.86 -0.64 -4.51
C SER A 207 6.32 -0.85 -3.10
N ILE A 208 7.21 -0.95 -2.11
CA ILE A 208 6.86 -1.21 -0.71
C ILE A 208 7.75 -0.36 0.19
N VAL A 209 7.15 0.32 1.16
CA VAL A 209 7.86 0.94 2.28
C VAL A 209 7.27 0.40 3.57
N VAL A 210 8.13 -0.10 4.46
CA VAL A 210 7.74 -0.50 5.82
C VAL A 210 8.28 0.53 6.79
N ASP A 211 7.38 1.25 7.43
CA ASP A 211 7.71 2.27 8.41
C ASP A 211 8.43 1.65 9.61
N SER A 212 9.56 2.24 9.99
CA SER A 212 10.43 1.74 11.05
C SER A 212 9.86 1.93 12.46
N ALA A 213 8.95 2.89 12.67
CA ALA A 213 8.35 3.18 13.96
C ALA A 213 7.04 2.43 14.19
N THR A 214 6.20 2.32 13.16
CA THR A 214 4.86 1.74 13.25
C THR A 214 4.75 0.35 12.65
N GLY A 215 5.67 -0.04 11.77
CA GLY A 215 5.56 -1.26 10.97
C GLY A 215 4.51 -1.20 9.86
N GLU A 216 3.92 -0.02 9.61
CA GLU A 216 2.91 0.15 8.56
C GLU A 216 3.52 0.00 7.16
N VAL A 217 2.77 -0.68 6.28
CA VAL A 217 3.20 -0.96 4.91
C VAL A 217 2.50 0.00 3.96
N ALA A 218 3.26 0.90 3.35
CA ALA A 218 2.82 1.68 2.22
C ALA A 218 3.12 0.92 0.92
N PHE A 219 2.22 1.05 -0.05
CA PHE A 219 2.44 0.64 -1.43
C PHE A 219 2.49 1.88 -2.32
N PRO A 220 3.60 2.64 -2.35
CA PRO A 220 3.66 3.87 -3.14
C PRO A 220 3.46 3.62 -4.64
N SER A 221 3.63 2.36 -5.08
CA SER A 221 3.31 1.90 -6.43
C SER A 221 2.09 0.95 -6.54
N GLY A 222 1.23 0.80 -5.50
CA GLY A 222 -0.10 0.13 -5.66
C GLY A 222 -0.80 -0.47 -4.43
N GLY A 223 -1.46 0.36 -3.59
CA GLY A 223 -2.54 0.00 -2.65
C GLY A 223 -3.85 -0.23 -3.42
N PRO A 224 -5.07 0.23 -3.05
CA PRO A 224 -6.07 0.43 -4.10
C PRO A 224 -5.47 1.38 -5.14
N THR A 225 -4.94 0.87 -6.27
CA THR A 225 -4.19 1.68 -7.23
C THR A 225 -5.12 2.58 -8.03
N LYS A 226 -6.45 2.35 -7.96
CA LYS A 226 -7.45 3.09 -8.72
C LYS A 226 -8.82 3.07 -8.05
N VAL A 227 -9.44 4.25 -7.90
CA VAL A 227 -10.85 4.40 -7.53
C VAL A 227 -11.63 4.85 -8.76
N ARG A 228 -12.73 4.17 -9.09
CA ARG A 228 -13.68 4.62 -10.11
C ARG A 228 -14.98 5.05 -9.49
N VAL A 229 -15.54 6.10 -10.06
CA VAL A 229 -16.75 6.76 -9.60
C VAL A 229 -17.79 6.71 -10.71
N PHE A 230 -19.02 6.34 -10.37
CA PHE A 230 -20.16 6.43 -11.28
C PHE A 230 -21.24 7.29 -10.63
N ALA A 231 -21.42 8.50 -11.16
CA ALA A 231 -22.55 9.39 -10.85
C ALA A 231 -23.69 9.24 -11.89
N SER A 232 -23.43 8.54 -12.99
CA SER A 232 -24.39 8.20 -14.03
C SER A 232 -24.17 6.75 -14.47
N SER A 233 -25.21 6.11 -15.00
CA SER A 233 -25.13 4.74 -15.50
C SER A 233 -24.06 4.61 -16.59
N GLY A 234 -23.38 3.46 -16.60
CA GLY A 234 -22.29 3.20 -17.53
C GLY A 234 -21.79 1.77 -17.44
N SER A 235 -20.54 1.58 -17.85
CA SER A 235 -19.88 0.28 -17.88
C SER A 235 -18.54 0.35 -17.18
N TYR A 236 -18.25 -0.67 -16.38
CA TYR A 236 -17.00 -0.87 -15.68
C TYR A 236 -16.21 -2.01 -16.34
N THR A 237 -15.04 -1.70 -16.86
CA THR A 237 -14.09 -2.68 -17.41
C THR A 237 -12.92 -2.81 -16.44
N PRO A 238 -12.66 -3.99 -15.85
CA PRO A 238 -11.47 -4.23 -15.03
C PRO A 238 -10.19 -3.74 -15.70
N THR A 239 -9.34 -3.03 -14.94
CA THR A 239 -8.00 -2.74 -15.44
C THR A 239 -7.20 -4.05 -15.53
N PRO A 240 -6.38 -4.28 -16.57
CA PRO A 240 -5.53 -5.46 -16.65
C PRO A 240 -4.67 -5.64 -15.40
N GLY A 241 -4.60 -6.87 -14.88
CA GLY A 241 -3.89 -7.17 -13.63
C GLY A 241 -4.74 -7.00 -12.36
N LEU A 242 -6.01 -6.57 -12.46
CA LEU A 242 -6.92 -6.51 -11.32
C LEU A 242 -7.02 -7.88 -10.63
N ARG A 243 -6.79 -7.90 -9.31
CA ARG A 243 -7.03 -9.07 -8.46
C ARG A 243 -8.46 -9.12 -7.94
N PHE A 244 -8.89 -8.03 -7.31
CA PHE A 244 -10.27 -7.85 -6.90
C PHE A 244 -10.64 -6.37 -6.91
N ALA A 245 -11.92 -6.10 -7.09
CA ALA A 245 -12.51 -4.79 -6.90
C ALA A 245 -13.44 -4.82 -5.69
N GLU A 246 -13.32 -3.82 -4.82
CA GLU A 246 -14.33 -3.55 -3.82
C GLU A 246 -15.34 -2.55 -4.38
N VAL A 247 -16.61 -2.90 -4.36
CA VAL A 247 -17.70 -2.11 -4.93
C VAL A 247 -18.59 -1.63 -3.80
N LEU A 248 -18.88 -0.34 -3.81
CA LEU A 248 -19.81 0.32 -2.90
C LEU A 248 -20.89 1.02 -3.72
N LEU A 249 -22.15 0.72 -3.43
CA LEU A 249 -23.31 1.27 -4.12
C LEU A 249 -24.21 2.01 -3.14
N PHE A 250 -24.74 3.14 -3.58
CA PHE A 250 -25.76 3.93 -2.91
C PHE A 250 -27.00 3.93 -3.78
N GLY A 251 -28.12 3.45 -3.25
CA GLY A 251 -29.43 3.55 -3.90
C GLY A 251 -29.96 4.97 -3.87
N ALA A 252 -30.88 5.30 -4.77
CA ALA A 252 -31.44 6.64 -4.82
C ALA A 252 -32.48 6.90 -3.72
N GLY A 253 -32.65 8.16 -3.34
CA GLY A 253 -33.66 8.59 -2.37
C GLY A 253 -35.04 8.73 -3.02
N GLY A 254 -36.09 8.59 -2.21
CA GLY A 254 -37.45 8.88 -2.64
C GLY A 254 -37.75 10.38 -2.67
N GLY A 255 -38.69 10.79 -3.52
CA GLY A 255 -39.20 12.16 -3.56
C GLY A 255 -40.18 12.45 -2.42
N GLY A 256 -40.21 13.70 -1.95
CA GLY A 256 -41.20 14.16 -0.98
C GLY A 256 -42.57 14.38 -1.61
N GLY A 257 -43.63 14.28 -0.83
CA GLY A 257 -44.98 14.66 -1.26
C GLY A 257 -45.16 16.17 -1.31
N SER A 258 -46.12 16.65 -2.09
CA SER A 258 -46.56 18.05 -2.05
C SER A 258 -47.50 18.32 -0.88
N GLY A 259 -47.62 19.58 -0.47
CA GLY A 259 -48.59 19.99 0.55
C GLY A 259 -50.03 19.87 0.07
N ALA A 260 -50.97 19.74 1.00
CA ALA A 260 -52.39 19.90 0.70
C ALA A 260 -52.76 21.37 0.50
N ARG A 261 -53.83 21.59 -0.26
CA ARG A 261 -54.45 22.91 -0.43
C ARG A 261 -55.82 22.90 0.23
N THR A 262 -56.04 23.75 1.22
CA THR A 262 -57.18 23.65 2.14
C THR A 262 -58.01 24.92 2.22
N ALA A 263 -59.29 24.79 2.54
CA ALA A 263 -60.13 25.94 2.86
C ALA A 263 -59.74 26.54 4.23
N SER A 264 -60.02 27.83 4.43
CA SER A 264 -59.93 28.45 5.76
C SER A 264 -60.79 27.68 6.77
N GLY A 265 -60.26 27.42 7.96
CA GLY A 265 -60.93 26.68 9.02
C GLY A 265 -60.73 25.16 8.96
N ALA A 266 -60.12 24.62 7.89
CA ALA A 266 -59.87 23.19 7.74
C ALA A 266 -58.39 22.86 7.95
N ALA A 267 -58.12 21.92 8.87
CA ALA A 267 -56.77 21.43 9.11
C ALA A 267 -56.23 20.66 7.90
N ALA A 268 -54.95 20.81 7.61
CA ALA A 268 -54.27 20.10 6.55
C ALA A 268 -52.82 19.82 6.91
N SER A 269 -52.35 18.63 6.59
CA SER A 269 -50.94 18.27 6.73
C SER A 269 -50.13 18.74 5.52
N GLY A 270 -48.84 19.01 5.73
CA GLY A 270 -47.89 19.17 4.62
C GLY A 270 -47.56 17.83 3.99
N GLY A 271 -46.88 17.86 2.84
CA GLY A 271 -46.39 16.65 2.20
C GLY A 271 -45.38 15.93 3.10
N ALA A 272 -45.36 14.61 3.07
CA ALA A 272 -44.38 13.84 3.83
C ALA A 272 -43.02 13.79 3.11
N GLY A 273 -41.94 13.59 3.84
CA GLY A 273 -40.60 13.41 3.27
C GLY A 273 -40.41 12.04 2.61
N GLY A 274 -39.53 11.97 1.63
CA GLY A 274 -39.09 10.70 1.03
C GLY A 274 -38.10 9.95 1.92
N GLY A 275 -38.03 8.64 1.77
CA GLY A 275 -37.03 7.80 2.45
C GLY A 275 -35.65 7.91 1.81
N GLY A 276 -34.60 7.71 2.60
CA GLY A 276 -33.24 7.56 2.08
C GLY A 276 -33.06 6.23 1.33
N GLY A 277 -32.11 6.19 0.39
CA GLY A 277 -31.69 4.98 -0.30
C GLY A 277 -31.06 3.93 0.64
N GLY A 278 -30.60 2.82 0.07
CA GLY A 278 -29.77 1.84 0.77
C GLY A 278 -28.29 2.01 0.43
N LEU A 279 -27.42 1.41 1.23
CA LEU A 279 -26.00 1.23 0.93
C LEU A 279 -25.72 -0.26 0.74
N ALA A 280 -24.87 -0.63 -0.21
CA ALA A 280 -24.43 -2.01 -0.39
C ALA A 280 -22.93 -2.05 -0.69
N ARG A 281 -22.20 -2.98 -0.04
CA ARG A 281 -20.75 -3.15 -0.22
C ARG A 281 -20.43 -4.63 -0.45
N ALA A 282 -19.62 -4.92 -1.47
CA ALA A 282 -19.11 -6.28 -1.68
C ALA A 282 -17.78 -6.26 -2.46
N ARG A 283 -17.07 -7.39 -2.46
CA ARG A 283 -15.81 -7.57 -3.21
C ARG A 283 -15.98 -8.62 -4.31
N PHE A 284 -15.40 -8.34 -5.47
CA PHE A 284 -15.50 -9.21 -6.65
C PHE A 284 -14.14 -9.40 -7.32
N THR A 285 -13.83 -10.62 -7.73
CA THR A 285 -12.63 -10.91 -8.53
C THR A 285 -12.82 -10.46 -9.98
N ALA A 286 -11.71 -10.28 -10.72
CA ALA A 286 -11.77 -9.97 -12.15
C ALA A 286 -12.60 -11.01 -12.94
N ALA A 287 -12.58 -12.29 -12.53
CA ALA A 287 -13.37 -13.35 -13.15
C ALA A 287 -14.88 -13.19 -12.92
N GLN A 288 -15.31 -12.80 -11.71
CA GLN A 288 -16.72 -12.54 -11.41
C GLN A 288 -17.25 -11.31 -12.15
N ILE A 289 -16.40 -10.29 -12.29
CA ILE A 289 -16.73 -9.07 -13.03
C ILE A 289 -16.83 -9.39 -14.53
N GLY A 290 -15.92 -10.21 -15.04
CA GLY A 290 -15.78 -10.51 -16.46
C GLY A 290 -15.12 -9.38 -17.23
N ALA A 291 -15.20 -9.41 -18.56
CA ALA A 291 -14.60 -8.39 -19.42
C ALA A 291 -15.18 -6.99 -19.16
N SER A 292 -16.44 -6.92 -18.74
CA SER A 292 -17.14 -5.67 -18.44
C SER A 292 -18.35 -5.94 -17.55
N LYS A 293 -18.72 -4.97 -16.72
CA LYS A 293 -19.94 -4.99 -15.91
C LYS A 293 -20.72 -3.70 -16.07
N ALA A 294 -22.03 -3.82 -16.29
CA ALA A 294 -22.92 -2.67 -16.26
C ALA A 294 -22.98 -2.09 -14.84
N VAL A 295 -22.90 -0.76 -14.74
CA VAL A 295 -23.17 -0.01 -13.52
C VAL A 295 -24.41 0.82 -13.79
N ALA A 296 -25.54 0.48 -13.15
CA ALA A 296 -26.76 1.27 -13.27
C ALA A 296 -26.88 2.16 -12.04
N ILE A 297 -26.97 3.48 -12.24
CA ILE A 297 -27.19 4.44 -11.17
C ILE A 297 -28.69 4.71 -11.08
N GLY A 298 -29.26 4.51 -9.88
CA GLY A 298 -30.66 4.82 -9.62
C GLY A 298 -30.92 6.32 -9.69
N ALA A 299 -31.98 6.73 -10.37
CA ALA A 299 -32.43 8.12 -10.37
C ALA A 299 -33.20 8.44 -9.09
N GLY A 300 -33.03 9.64 -8.56
CA GLY A 300 -33.82 10.18 -7.45
C GLY A 300 -35.30 10.18 -7.77
N GLY A 301 -36.13 9.89 -6.77
CA GLY A 301 -37.57 9.95 -6.92
C GLY A 301 -38.04 11.39 -7.15
N SER A 302 -38.93 11.61 -8.12
CA SER A 302 -39.53 12.93 -8.34
C SER A 302 -40.36 13.38 -7.15
N GLY A 303 -40.25 14.65 -6.78
CA GLY A 303 -41.14 15.26 -5.79
C GLY A 303 -42.58 15.34 -6.31
N GLY A 304 -43.56 15.28 -5.40
CA GLY A 304 -44.96 15.46 -5.74
C GLY A 304 -45.20 16.86 -6.32
N ALA A 305 -45.89 16.95 -7.45
CA ALA A 305 -46.23 18.22 -8.07
C ALA A 305 -47.14 19.04 -7.17
N ALA A 306 -46.96 20.36 -7.15
CA ALA A 306 -47.81 21.30 -6.43
C ALA A 306 -49.29 21.14 -6.81
N GLN A 307 -50.19 21.22 -5.83
CA GLN A 307 -51.63 21.21 -6.09
C GLN A 307 -52.13 22.58 -6.51
N THR A 308 -52.82 22.61 -7.64
CA THR A 308 -53.41 23.82 -8.26
C THR A 308 -54.93 23.90 -8.06
N THR A 309 -55.55 22.84 -7.54
CA THR A 309 -57.00 22.76 -7.28
C THR A 309 -57.27 23.01 -5.80
N ASN A 310 -58.26 23.88 -5.50
CA ASN A 310 -58.65 24.20 -4.13
C ASN A 310 -59.16 22.95 -3.40
N SER A 311 -59.00 22.92 -2.08
CA SER A 311 -59.54 21.85 -1.22
C SER A 311 -59.16 20.45 -1.72
N THR A 312 -57.89 20.27 -2.10
CA THR A 312 -57.36 19.02 -2.66
C THR A 312 -56.14 18.55 -1.87
N ASN A 313 -56.08 17.25 -1.60
CA ASN A 313 -54.92 16.60 -0.98
C ASN A 313 -53.67 16.74 -1.86
N GLY A 314 -52.49 16.77 -1.27
CA GLY A 314 -51.23 16.79 -1.98
C GLY A 314 -51.03 15.55 -2.87
N ASN A 315 -50.25 15.72 -3.94
CA ASN A 315 -49.70 14.63 -4.73
C ASN A 315 -48.54 13.96 -3.98
N ALA A 316 -48.47 12.63 -4.07
CA ALA A 316 -47.34 11.85 -3.53
C ALA A 316 -46.07 12.07 -4.36
N GLY A 317 -44.92 11.89 -3.71
CA GLY A 317 -43.63 11.75 -4.38
C GLY A 317 -43.43 10.32 -4.90
N SER A 318 -42.54 10.17 -5.88
CA SER A 318 -42.17 8.87 -6.43
C SER A 318 -41.04 8.22 -5.62
N ALA A 319 -40.97 6.88 -5.64
CA ALA A 319 -39.82 6.16 -5.12
C ALA A 319 -38.57 6.42 -5.99
N GLY A 320 -37.38 6.26 -5.39
CA GLY A 320 -36.12 6.31 -6.13
C GLY A 320 -35.85 5.05 -6.96
N GLY A 321 -34.82 5.12 -7.78
CA GLY A 321 -34.27 3.99 -8.53
C GLY A 321 -33.22 3.19 -7.74
N VAL A 322 -33.14 1.89 -8.05
CA VAL A 322 -32.12 0.99 -7.51
C VAL A 322 -30.79 1.22 -8.23
N THR A 323 -29.69 1.23 -7.48
CA THR A 323 -28.32 1.27 -8.06
C THR A 323 -27.77 -0.15 -8.11
N THR A 324 -27.17 -0.57 -9.23
CA THR A 324 -26.68 -1.94 -9.42
C THR A 324 -25.28 -2.02 -10.04
N PHE A 325 -24.56 -3.09 -9.68
CA PHE A 325 -23.34 -3.54 -10.34
C PHE A 325 -23.66 -4.85 -11.07
N GLY A 326 -24.31 -4.74 -12.23
CA GLY A 326 -24.96 -5.84 -12.93
C GLY A 326 -25.87 -6.63 -11.98
N THR A 327 -25.74 -7.94 -11.99
CA THR A 327 -26.45 -8.84 -11.06
C THR A 327 -25.65 -9.17 -9.80
N LEU A 328 -24.45 -8.60 -9.63
CA LEU A 328 -23.53 -8.96 -8.57
C LEU A 328 -23.82 -8.23 -7.26
N LEU A 329 -24.31 -6.99 -7.35
CA LEU A 329 -24.64 -6.17 -6.18
C LEU A 329 -25.74 -5.19 -6.55
N HIS A 330 -26.61 -4.89 -5.59
CA HIS A 330 -27.63 -3.85 -5.71
C HIS A 330 -27.82 -3.11 -4.39
N ALA A 331 -28.17 -1.84 -4.47
CA ALA A 331 -28.57 -1.01 -3.35
C ALA A 331 -30.00 -0.50 -3.58
N GLY A 332 -30.91 -0.89 -2.70
CA GLY A 332 -32.33 -0.57 -2.77
C GLY A 332 -32.60 0.94 -2.67
N ALA A 333 -33.71 1.38 -3.23
CA ALA A 333 -34.10 2.79 -3.23
C ALA A 333 -34.94 3.17 -2.01
N GLY A 334 -35.03 4.46 -1.72
CA GLY A 334 -35.99 5.02 -0.77
C GLY A 334 -37.39 5.12 -1.38
N GLY A 335 -38.40 4.92 -0.54
CA GLY A 335 -39.81 5.11 -0.90
C GLY A 335 -40.21 6.58 -0.98
N GLY A 336 -41.23 6.89 -1.78
CA GLY A 336 -41.78 8.23 -1.90
C GLY A 336 -42.62 8.64 -0.68
N GLY A 337 -42.63 9.93 -0.35
CA GLY A 337 -43.50 10.48 0.68
C GLY A 337 -44.94 10.67 0.19
N ALA A 338 -45.92 10.42 1.06
CA ALA A 338 -47.32 10.71 0.76
C ALA A 338 -47.57 12.22 0.61
N GLY A 339 -48.52 12.60 -0.23
CA GLY A 339 -48.99 13.99 -0.28
C GLY A 339 -49.71 14.39 1.00
N GLY A 340 -49.73 15.70 1.29
CA GLY A 340 -50.47 16.25 2.42
C GLY A 340 -51.95 15.90 2.35
N GLN A 341 -52.62 15.78 3.49
CA GLN A 341 -54.04 15.39 3.55
C GLN A 341 -54.85 16.46 4.28
N ILE A 342 -56.05 16.74 3.78
CA ILE A 342 -57.03 17.59 4.46
C ILE A 342 -57.70 16.75 5.56
N GLY A 343 -57.64 17.22 6.80
CA GLY A 343 -58.16 16.51 7.97
C GLY A 343 -57.44 15.18 8.28
N GLY A 344 -56.26 14.95 7.71
CA GLY A 344 -55.54 13.69 7.82
C GLY A 344 -54.02 13.86 7.89
N ALA A 345 -53.34 12.83 8.39
CA ALA A 345 -51.88 12.80 8.45
C ALA A 345 -51.28 12.41 7.09
N SER A 346 -50.01 12.75 6.88
CA SER A 346 -49.20 12.27 5.76
C SER A 346 -48.07 11.36 6.25
N GLY A 347 -47.88 10.23 5.55
CA GLY A 347 -46.91 9.19 5.87
C GLY A 347 -45.62 9.35 5.06
N GLY A 348 -44.47 9.34 5.74
CA GLY A 348 -43.15 9.41 5.10
C GLY A 348 -42.80 8.14 4.32
N GLY A 349 -41.83 8.24 3.41
CA GLY A 349 -41.29 7.09 2.68
C GLY A 349 -40.39 6.20 3.55
N GLY A 350 -40.44 4.88 3.37
CA GLY A 350 -39.52 3.93 4.00
C GLY A 350 -38.14 3.95 3.36
N ALA A 351 -37.10 3.63 4.12
CA ALA A 351 -35.74 3.59 3.62
C ALA A 351 -35.38 2.28 2.89
N GLY A 352 -34.44 2.40 1.95
CA GLY A 352 -33.83 1.27 1.25
C GLY A 352 -32.73 0.58 2.06
N SER A 353 -32.35 -0.61 1.61
CA SER A 353 -31.24 -1.40 2.15
C SER A 353 -30.48 -2.12 1.04
N GLN A 354 -29.45 -2.88 1.40
CA GLN A 354 -28.77 -3.82 0.50
C GLN A 354 -29.64 -4.98 0.00
N ALA A 355 -30.81 -5.22 0.61
CA ALA A 355 -31.67 -6.36 0.29
C ALA A 355 -32.92 -5.97 -0.52
N SER A 356 -33.51 -4.79 -0.26
CA SER A 356 -34.65 -4.30 -1.04
C SER A 356 -34.86 -2.78 -0.88
N SER A 357 -35.70 -2.23 -1.75
CA SER A 357 -36.15 -0.84 -1.64
C SER A 357 -37.17 -0.66 -0.51
N GLY A 358 -37.23 0.54 0.06
CA GLY A 358 -38.27 0.93 1.00
C GLY A 358 -39.61 1.18 0.29
N LEU A 359 -40.71 0.98 1.00
CA LEU A 359 -42.05 1.25 0.47
C LEU A 359 -42.39 2.73 0.55
N SER A 360 -43.19 3.22 -0.39
CA SER A 360 -43.74 4.59 -0.31
C SER A 360 -44.77 4.70 0.81
N GLY A 361 -44.87 5.89 1.41
CA GLY A 361 -45.96 6.22 2.32
C GLY A 361 -47.30 6.35 1.58
N SER A 362 -48.40 6.13 2.29
CA SER A 362 -49.76 6.25 1.73
C SER A 362 -50.72 6.81 2.76
N GLY A 363 -51.39 7.92 2.42
CA GLY A 363 -52.21 8.66 3.39
C GLY A 363 -51.39 8.97 4.63
N GLY A 364 -51.92 8.66 5.82
CA GLY A 364 -51.21 8.81 7.09
C GLY A 364 -50.23 7.68 7.47
N THR A 365 -50.14 6.63 6.65
CA THR A 365 -49.31 5.46 6.95
C THR A 365 -47.93 5.63 6.37
N GLY A 366 -46.91 5.61 7.23
CA GLY A 366 -45.52 5.60 6.83
C GLY A 366 -45.14 4.33 6.07
N GLY A 367 -44.30 4.49 5.05
CA GLY A 367 -43.76 3.37 4.29
C GLY A 367 -42.84 2.50 5.14
N VAL A 368 -42.96 1.19 5.00
CA VAL A 368 -42.10 0.24 5.73
C VAL A 368 -40.67 0.30 5.18
N GLY A 369 -39.69 0.42 6.07
CA GLY A 369 -38.27 0.29 5.75
C GLY A 369 -37.88 -1.17 5.49
N SER A 370 -36.93 -1.39 4.59
CA SER A 370 -36.42 -2.73 4.26
C SER A 370 -35.55 -3.35 5.39
N PHE A 371 -35.90 -4.52 5.93
CA PHE A 371 -35.06 -5.30 6.87
C PHE A 371 -34.38 -4.49 8.01
N GLY A 372 -35.16 -3.90 8.92
CA GLY A 372 -34.61 -3.25 10.13
C GLY A 372 -33.96 -1.88 9.90
N VAL A 373 -34.16 -1.29 8.72
CA VAL A 373 -33.81 0.11 8.41
C VAL A 373 -34.99 1.05 8.69
N GLY A 374 -34.78 2.37 8.55
CA GLY A 374 -35.77 3.37 8.95
C GLY A 374 -37.09 3.30 8.18
N SER A 375 -38.19 3.02 8.87
CA SER A 375 -39.55 3.23 8.35
C SER A 375 -39.92 4.71 8.30
N GLY A 376 -40.76 5.09 7.34
CA GLY A 376 -41.34 6.42 7.26
C GLY A 376 -42.24 6.72 8.46
N GLY A 377 -42.30 8.00 8.85
CA GLY A 377 -43.13 8.43 9.96
C GLY A 377 -44.61 8.52 9.59
N SER A 378 -45.48 7.90 10.37
CA SER A 378 -46.95 7.97 10.21
C SER A 378 -47.50 9.25 10.87
N GLY A 379 -47.28 10.41 10.24
CA GLY A 379 -47.56 11.71 10.88
C GLY A 379 -46.59 12.07 12.01
N ALA A 380 -45.42 11.44 12.04
CA ALA A 380 -44.40 11.56 13.08
C ALA A 380 -42.99 11.58 12.47
N VAL A 381 -41.95 11.64 13.32
CA VAL A 381 -40.54 11.62 12.89
C VAL A 381 -40.24 10.30 12.17
N GLY A 382 -39.50 10.35 11.07
CA GLY A 382 -39.04 9.16 10.37
C GLY A 382 -38.08 8.35 11.25
N ALA A 383 -38.15 7.03 11.20
CA ALA A 383 -37.25 6.20 12.00
C ALA A 383 -35.81 6.32 11.48
N ALA A 384 -34.86 6.42 12.40
CA ALA A 384 -33.44 6.44 12.05
C ALA A 384 -32.98 5.08 11.51
N GLY A 385 -32.03 5.11 10.58
CA GLY A 385 -31.32 3.91 10.15
C GLY A 385 -30.29 3.51 11.21
N SER A 386 -30.57 2.45 11.96
CA SER A 386 -29.63 1.87 12.95
C SER A 386 -28.68 0.83 12.36
N HIS A 387 -28.84 0.50 11.07
CA HIS A 387 -28.06 -0.51 10.37
C HIS A 387 -26.98 0.14 9.50
N VAL A 388 -25.78 -0.45 9.46
CA VAL A 388 -24.58 0.05 8.73
C VAL A 388 -24.85 0.28 7.23
N PHE A 389 -25.86 -0.40 6.68
CA PHE A 389 -26.20 -0.39 5.25
C PHE A 389 -27.59 0.17 4.93
N GLY A 390 -28.25 0.79 5.93
CA GLY A 390 -29.63 1.24 5.83
C GLY A 390 -29.79 2.75 5.79
N GLY A 391 -30.80 3.23 5.06
CA GLY A 391 -31.17 4.63 5.08
C GLY A 391 -32.09 5.01 6.25
N GLY A 392 -32.34 6.31 6.38
CA GLY A 392 -33.36 6.87 7.28
C GLY A 392 -34.72 7.05 6.61
N GLY A 393 -35.81 6.83 7.36
CA GLY A 393 -37.17 7.00 6.85
C GLY A 393 -37.57 8.48 6.74
N GLY A 394 -38.48 8.82 5.83
CA GLY A 394 -38.99 10.19 5.69
C GLY A 394 -39.89 10.61 6.86
N GLY A 395 -39.91 11.90 7.18
CA GLY A 395 -40.81 12.47 8.18
C GLY A 395 -42.26 12.54 7.68
N GLY A 396 -43.23 12.34 8.56
CA GLY A 396 -44.64 12.57 8.31
C GLY A 396 -45.15 13.88 8.92
N CYS A 397 -46.35 14.32 8.53
CA CYS A 397 -47.02 15.46 9.15
C CYS A 397 -48.35 15.01 9.78
N ASN A 398 -48.63 15.48 11.00
CA ASN A 398 -49.82 15.09 11.76
C ASN A 398 -51.11 15.66 11.14
N ALA A 399 -52.23 14.95 11.31
CA ALA A 399 -53.58 15.36 10.90
C ALA A 399 -54.03 16.71 11.46
N ALA A 400 -53.49 17.14 12.61
CA ALA A 400 -53.79 18.46 13.18
C ALA A 400 -53.20 19.63 12.37
N GLY A 401 -52.35 19.36 11.37
CA GLY A 401 -51.66 20.38 10.59
C GLY A 401 -50.62 21.18 11.39
N SER A 402 -50.13 20.60 12.49
CA SER A 402 -49.12 21.19 13.37
C SER A 402 -47.69 20.76 12.96
N THR A 403 -46.70 20.92 13.86
CA THR A 403 -45.26 20.73 13.63
C THR A 403 -44.95 19.56 12.69
N ALA A 404 -44.33 19.89 11.56
CA ALA A 404 -43.87 18.90 10.61
C ALA A 404 -42.67 18.13 11.19
N ALA A 405 -42.68 16.81 11.05
CA ALA A 405 -41.67 15.99 11.66
C ALA A 405 -40.39 15.90 10.82
N ALA A 406 -39.26 15.71 11.50
CA ALA A 406 -37.97 15.53 10.86
C ALA A 406 -37.88 14.16 10.14
N GLY A 407 -36.98 14.10 9.15
CA GLY A 407 -36.55 12.84 8.58
C GLY A 407 -35.67 12.04 9.55
N GLY A 408 -35.64 10.73 9.38
CA GLY A 408 -34.77 9.84 10.13
C GLY A 408 -33.30 10.03 9.74
N SER A 409 -32.43 10.18 10.73
CA SER A 409 -30.97 10.23 10.54
C SER A 409 -30.39 8.87 10.17
N CYS A 410 -29.16 8.87 9.66
CA CYS A 410 -28.34 7.67 9.54
C CYS A 410 -27.15 7.75 10.53
N LEU A 411 -26.81 6.64 11.19
CA LEU A 411 -25.71 6.63 12.16
C LEU A 411 -24.33 6.35 11.54
N TYR A 412 -24.28 5.86 10.30
CA TYR A 412 -23.05 5.37 9.64
C TYR A 412 -22.81 5.97 8.25
N ASN A 413 -23.04 7.28 8.10
CA ASN A 413 -22.72 8.01 6.86
C ASN A 413 -23.48 7.51 5.62
N GLY A 414 -24.72 7.09 5.83
CA GLY A 414 -25.63 6.63 4.78
C GLY A 414 -26.59 7.72 4.31
N PRO A 415 -27.50 7.39 3.38
CA PRO A 415 -28.61 8.26 3.02
C PRO A 415 -29.61 8.42 4.17
N SER A 416 -30.10 9.63 4.40
CA SER A 416 -31.08 9.98 5.44
C SER A 416 -32.41 10.42 4.83
N GLY A 417 -33.47 10.41 5.63
CA GLY A 417 -34.82 10.74 5.16
C GLY A 417 -35.07 12.24 5.05
N GLY A 418 -35.98 12.63 4.17
CA GLY A 418 -36.43 14.02 4.04
C GLY A 418 -37.36 14.44 5.18
N GLY A 419 -37.39 15.73 5.51
CA GLY A 419 -38.33 16.32 6.47
C GLY A 419 -39.72 16.52 5.86
N ALA A 420 -40.78 16.46 6.67
CA ALA A 420 -42.14 16.75 6.21
C ALA A 420 -42.34 18.25 5.97
N GLY A 421 -43.24 18.63 5.06
CA GLY A 421 -43.69 20.00 4.88
C GLY A 421 -44.61 20.47 6.01
N GLY A 422 -44.69 21.78 6.20
CA GLY A 422 -45.54 22.42 7.20
C GLY A 422 -47.04 22.19 6.95
N GLY A 423 -47.78 21.94 8.02
CA GLY A 423 -49.24 21.89 8.02
C GLY A 423 -49.92 23.24 8.31
N ILE A 424 -51.25 23.26 8.17
CA ILE A 424 -52.14 24.34 8.61
C ILE A 424 -53.15 23.76 9.58
N THR A 425 -53.27 24.35 10.76
CA THR A 425 -54.28 23.93 11.76
C THR A 425 -55.68 24.41 11.38
N ALA A 426 -56.73 23.85 11.99
CA ALA A 426 -58.11 24.35 11.83
C ALA A 426 -58.28 25.80 12.31
N ALA A 427 -57.38 26.31 13.16
CA ALA A 427 -57.31 27.72 13.56
C ALA A 427 -56.51 28.58 12.56
N ASN A 428 -56.18 28.03 11.38
CA ASN A 428 -55.38 28.67 10.34
C ASN A 428 -53.93 29.02 10.74
N ALA A 429 -53.43 28.49 11.85
CA ALA A 429 -52.02 28.62 12.20
C ALA A 429 -51.16 27.75 11.26
N VAL A 430 -50.14 28.36 10.66
CA VAL A 430 -49.17 27.72 9.75
C VAL A 430 -47.99 27.16 10.52
N ALA A 431 -47.54 25.95 10.18
CA ALA A 431 -46.39 25.30 10.80
C ALA A 431 -45.14 25.33 9.91
N ASN A 432 -43.97 25.35 10.55
CA ASN A 432 -42.69 25.19 9.85
C ASN A 432 -42.61 23.79 9.24
N GLY A 433 -41.75 23.64 8.22
CA GLY A 433 -41.32 22.32 7.77
C GLY A 433 -40.49 21.60 8.82
N GLY A 434 -40.27 20.30 8.62
CA GLY A 434 -39.35 19.47 9.38
C GLY A 434 -37.96 19.54 8.77
N ALA A 435 -36.93 19.38 9.61
CA ALA A 435 -35.56 19.24 9.12
C ALA A 435 -35.37 17.89 8.40
N GLY A 436 -34.43 17.83 7.46
CA GLY A 436 -33.94 16.55 6.95
C GLY A 436 -33.22 15.76 8.05
N GLY A 437 -33.09 14.44 7.84
CA GLY A 437 -32.29 13.60 8.73
C GLY A 437 -30.82 14.03 8.76
N ALA A 438 -30.15 13.77 9.89
CA ALA A 438 -28.75 14.16 10.09
C ALA A 438 -27.78 13.13 9.51
N VAL A 439 -26.67 13.66 8.99
CA VAL A 439 -25.43 12.92 8.67
C VAL A 439 -24.32 13.46 9.56
N TYR A 440 -23.40 12.61 10.01
CA TYR A 440 -22.26 13.04 10.83
C TYR A 440 -21.01 13.20 9.97
N VAL A 441 -20.51 14.43 9.87
CA VAL A 441 -19.31 14.82 9.14
C VAL A 441 -18.25 15.21 10.16
N ALA A 442 -17.11 14.51 10.17
CA ALA A 442 -16.03 14.74 11.15
C ALA A 442 -16.51 14.80 12.62
N GLY A 443 -17.52 13.99 12.98
CA GLY A 443 -18.10 13.94 14.32
C GLY A 443 -19.15 15.01 14.63
N LEU A 444 -19.50 15.88 13.68
CA LEU A 444 -20.53 16.93 13.82
C LEU A 444 -21.78 16.61 12.98
N PRO A 445 -23.00 16.80 13.51
CA PRO A 445 -24.22 16.58 12.74
C PRO A 445 -24.46 17.70 11.73
N VAL A 446 -24.76 17.32 10.49
CA VAL A 446 -25.15 18.21 9.37
C VAL A 446 -26.54 17.82 8.89
N ILE A 447 -27.45 18.80 8.76
CA ILE A 447 -28.88 18.60 8.43
C ILE A 447 -29.35 19.55 7.34
N GLY A 448 -30.31 19.11 6.50
CA GLY A 448 -31.08 20.02 5.64
C GLY A 448 -32.04 20.86 6.49
N ALA A 449 -31.91 22.19 6.46
CA ALA A 449 -32.68 23.09 7.32
C ALA A 449 -34.18 23.09 6.97
N ALA A 450 -35.04 23.20 7.99
CA ALA A 450 -36.48 23.36 7.78
C ALA A 450 -36.84 24.71 7.12
N GLY A 451 -37.81 24.68 6.22
CA GLY A 451 -38.46 25.88 5.70
C GLY A 451 -39.31 26.57 6.77
N ILE A 452 -39.17 27.90 6.89
CA ILE A 452 -39.88 28.70 7.89
C ILE A 452 -41.30 28.99 7.40
N ALA A 453 -42.31 28.81 8.25
CA ALA A 453 -43.70 29.16 7.94
C ALA A 453 -43.90 30.67 7.87
N ALA A 454 -44.83 31.11 7.04
CA ALA A 454 -45.13 32.53 6.94
C ALA A 454 -46.62 32.79 6.71
N SER A 455 -47.20 33.59 7.60
CA SER A 455 -48.62 33.97 7.55
C SER A 455 -48.90 35.18 6.63
N ALA A 456 -47.86 35.92 6.23
CA ALA A 456 -47.97 37.17 5.45
C ALA A 456 -47.05 37.24 4.21
N VAL A 457 -46.11 36.29 4.06
CA VAL A 457 -45.17 36.16 2.92
C VAL A 457 -44.99 34.67 2.60
N ASN A 458 -44.21 34.35 1.55
CA ASN A 458 -44.01 32.96 1.14
C ASN A 458 -43.34 32.13 2.24
N GLY A 459 -43.79 30.88 2.40
CA GLY A 459 -43.11 29.91 3.26
C GLY A 459 -41.69 29.65 2.74
N GLY A 460 -40.72 29.56 3.65
CA GLY A 460 -39.33 29.26 3.32
C GLY A 460 -39.20 27.89 2.66
N VAL A 461 -38.35 27.81 1.64
CA VAL A 461 -37.96 26.54 1.01
C VAL A 461 -37.15 25.73 2.02
N GLY A 462 -37.37 24.41 2.08
CA GLY A 462 -36.48 23.55 2.85
C GLY A 462 -35.07 23.57 2.30
N GLY A 463 -34.06 23.58 3.16
CA GLY A 463 -32.66 23.58 2.75
C GLY A 463 -32.34 22.33 1.93
N SER A 464 -31.81 22.54 0.73
CA SER A 464 -31.12 21.49 -0.03
C SER A 464 -29.82 21.13 0.68
N TRP A 465 -29.44 19.86 0.67
CA TRP A 465 -28.21 19.41 1.28
C TRP A 465 -26.97 19.95 0.53
N VAL A 466 -25.99 20.51 1.24
CA VAL A 466 -24.80 21.16 0.65
C VAL A 466 -23.58 20.24 0.75
N ALA A 467 -23.05 19.83 -0.41
CA ALA A 467 -21.84 19.01 -0.52
C ALA A 467 -20.61 19.72 0.06
N SER A 468 -20.10 19.23 1.19
CA SER A 468 -18.95 19.87 1.85
C SER A 468 -17.84 18.93 2.33
N ALA A 469 -17.92 17.61 2.15
CA ALA A 469 -16.91 16.70 2.71
C ALA A 469 -16.50 15.46 1.88
N GLY A 470 -17.02 15.28 0.65
CA GLY A 470 -16.65 14.16 -0.24
C GLY A 470 -17.77 13.12 -0.41
N PRO A 471 -17.65 12.15 -1.34
CA PRO A 471 -18.77 11.35 -1.84
C PRO A 471 -19.42 10.41 -0.81
N PHE A 472 -18.71 10.07 0.26
CA PHE A 472 -19.23 9.25 1.35
C PHE A 472 -20.13 10.01 2.32
N GLU A 473 -20.04 11.34 2.32
CA GLU A 473 -20.64 12.20 3.32
C GLU A 473 -21.81 13.00 2.75
N GLN A 474 -22.45 12.53 1.67
CA GLN A 474 -23.43 13.31 0.89
C GLN A 474 -24.91 12.96 1.02
N GLY A 475 -25.25 11.87 1.71
CA GLY A 475 -26.60 11.32 1.74
C GLY A 475 -27.64 12.09 2.57
N GLY A 476 -27.46 13.38 2.84
CA GLY A 476 -28.38 14.12 3.72
C GLY A 476 -29.79 14.33 3.14
N GLY A 477 -30.81 14.35 3.99
CA GLY A 477 -32.19 14.58 3.59
C GLY A 477 -32.50 16.06 3.36
N GLY A 478 -33.40 16.34 2.41
CA GLY A 478 -33.92 17.69 2.18
C GLY A 478 -34.85 18.14 3.30
N GLY A 479 -34.78 19.41 3.69
CA GLY A 479 -35.74 19.99 4.62
C GLY A 479 -37.14 20.12 4.01
N GLY A 480 -38.20 20.09 4.81
CA GLY A 480 -39.55 20.36 4.34
C GLY A 480 -39.83 21.86 4.18
N GLY A 481 -40.72 22.23 3.26
CA GLY A 481 -41.14 23.61 3.05
C GLY A 481 -42.14 24.10 4.11
N GLY A 482 -42.08 25.38 4.46
CA GLY A 482 -43.01 25.99 5.42
C GLY A 482 -44.41 26.20 4.84
N ALA A 483 -45.46 26.07 5.67
CA ALA A 483 -46.83 26.36 5.26
C ALA A 483 -47.09 27.87 5.08
N SER A 484 -48.15 28.21 4.33
CA SER A 484 -48.62 29.60 4.19
C SER A 484 -50.15 29.70 4.20
N SER A 485 -50.67 30.77 4.81
CA SER A 485 -52.11 31.05 4.90
C SER A 485 -52.57 32.13 3.93
N LEU A 486 -51.68 32.77 3.16
CA LEU A 486 -52.03 33.89 2.29
C LEU A 486 -51.24 33.96 0.98
N THR A 487 -50.01 33.46 0.94
CA THR A 487 -49.17 33.44 -0.27
C THR A 487 -48.71 32.01 -0.59
N GLY A 488 -47.84 31.81 -1.59
CA GLY A 488 -47.33 30.48 -1.91
C GLY A 488 -46.53 29.88 -0.73
N PRO A 489 -46.73 28.60 -0.37
CA PRO A 489 -45.93 27.93 0.65
C PRO A 489 -44.54 27.55 0.11
N GLY A 490 -43.66 27.10 1.00
CA GLY A 490 -42.34 26.62 0.62
C GLY A 490 -42.39 25.26 -0.09
N ALA A 491 -41.56 25.10 -1.10
CA ALA A 491 -41.26 23.77 -1.65
C ALA A 491 -40.36 22.98 -0.70
N GLY A 492 -40.42 21.66 -0.76
CA GLY A 492 -39.46 20.79 -0.10
C GLY A 492 -38.07 20.92 -0.74
N GLY A 493 -37.03 20.84 0.08
CA GLY A 493 -35.64 20.80 -0.37
C GLY A 493 -35.31 19.47 -1.05
N ALA A 494 -34.38 19.49 -2.01
CA ALA A 494 -33.88 18.28 -2.64
C ALA A 494 -33.00 17.47 -1.67
N GLY A 495 -33.06 16.14 -1.79
CA GLY A 495 -32.15 15.24 -1.10
C GLY A 495 -30.71 15.37 -1.62
N GLY A 496 -29.74 15.10 -0.77
CA GLY A 496 -28.32 15.09 -1.10
C GLY A 496 -27.91 13.90 -1.98
N LEU A 497 -26.80 14.09 -2.71
CA LEU A 497 -26.19 13.07 -3.56
C LEU A 497 -25.91 11.78 -2.76
N ALA A 498 -25.96 10.62 -3.43
CA ALA A 498 -25.88 9.31 -2.77
C ALA A 498 -27.12 8.95 -1.93
N GLY A 499 -28.30 9.35 -2.41
CA GLY A 499 -29.56 8.75 -2.02
C GLY A 499 -30.37 9.45 -0.93
N GLY A 500 -30.11 10.72 -0.61
CA GLY A 500 -30.90 11.45 0.39
C GLY A 500 -32.38 11.59 0.02
N GLY A 501 -33.28 11.50 0.99
CA GLY A 501 -34.72 11.67 0.75
C GLY A 501 -35.10 13.13 0.48
N GLY A 502 -36.03 13.37 -0.43
CA GLY A 502 -36.57 14.70 -0.72
C GLY A 502 -37.51 15.21 0.38
N GLY A 503 -37.48 16.50 0.66
CA GLY A 503 -38.35 17.13 1.65
C GLY A 503 -39.79 17.27 1.16
N GLY A 504 -40.75 17.30 2.08
CA GLY A 504 -42.15 17.52 1.77
C GLY A 504 -42.49 18.99 1.53
N GLY A 505 -43.47 19.26 0.66
CA GLY A 505 -43.94 20.61 0.39
C GLY A 505 -44.92 21.14 1.44
N GLY A 506 -44.87 22.45 1.70
CA GLY A 506 -45.77 23.10 2.65
C GLY A 506 -47.22 23.14 2.17
N SER A 507 -48.16 23.00 3.10
CA SER A 507 -49.59 23.19 2.84
C SER A 507 -49.93 24.67 2.67
N VAL A 508 -51.05 24.93 1.98
CA VAL A 508 -51.51 26.31 1.74
C VAL A 508 -53.02 26.42 1.85
N GLN A 509 -53.50 27.60 2.25
CA GLN A 509 -54.90 27.94 2.07
C GLN A 509 -55.25 28.13 0.58
N ASN A 510 -56.52 27.93 0.24
CA ASN A 510 -57.06 28.17 -1.09
C ASN A 510 -56.66 29.57 -1.61
N GLY A 511 -56.25 29.65 -2.88
CA GLY A 511 -55.77 30.91 -3.50
C GLY A 511 -54.36 30.88 -4.07
N ALA A 512 -53.46 30.00 -3.57
CA ALA A 512 -52.13 29.78 -4.14
C ALA A 512 -51.84 28.29 -4.34
N ASN A 513 -50.88 27.93 -5.20
CA ASN A 513 -50.48 26.53 -5.39
C ASN A 513 -49.83 25.99 -4.12
N SER A 514 -50.02 24.71 -3.80
CA SER A 514 -49.33 24.11 -2.65
C SER A 514 -47.82 23.96 -2.90
N GLY A 515 -47.06 23.66 -1.85
CA GLY A 515 -45.62 23.46 -1.98
C GLY A 515 -45.38 22.16 -2.72
N ALA A 516 -44.57 22.19 -3.77
CA ALA A 516 -44.09 20.96 -4.39
C ALA A 516 -43.19 20.20 -3.42
N GLY A 517 -43.18 18.87 -3.52
CA GLY A 517 -42.18 18.05 -2.85
C GLY A 517 -40.80 18.24 -3.49
N GLY A 518 -39.74 18.04 -2.71
CA GLY A 518 -38.37 17.97 -3.21
C GLY A 518 -38.09 16.62 -3.86
N SER A 519 -37.22 16.60 -4.86
CA SER A 519 -36.71 15.35 -5.43
C SER A 519 -35.79 14.62 -4.44
N GLY A 520 -35.77 13.30 -4.50
CA GLY A 520 -34.72 12.50 -3.87
C GLY A 520 -33.38 12.70 -4.57
N GLY A 521 -32.29 12.41 -3.87
CA GLY A 521 -30.96 12.39 -4.45
C GLY A 521 -30.72 11.15 -5.29
N ASP A 522 -29.98 11.30 -6.39
CA ASP A 522 -29.55 10.18 -7.21
C ASP A 522 -28.66 9.21 -6.41
N GLY A 523 -28.64 7.96 -6.88
CA GLY A 523 -27.71 6.94 -6.41
C GLY A 523 -26.27 7.24 -6.82
N TYR A 524 -25.35 6.36 -6.41
CA TYR A 524 -23.93 6.54 -6.67
C TYR A 524 -23.17 5.22 -6.57
N ALA A 525 -22.04 5.08 -7.26
CA ALA A 525 -21.18 3.90 -7.09
C ALA A 525 -19.69 4.25 -7.05
N LEU A 526 -18.97 3.54 -6.18
CA LEU A 526 -17.53 3.59 -6.03
C LEU A 526 -16.94 2.19 -6.23
N ILE A 527 -15.85 2.09 -6.98
CA ILE A 527 -15.14 0.84 -7.23
C ILE A 527 -13.67 1.05 -6.93
N PHE A 528 -13.13 0.31 -5.97
CA PHE A 528 -11.73 0.33 -5.57
C PHE A 528 -11.02 -0.87 -6.17
N GLU A 529 -10.06 -0.64 -7.05
CA GLU A 529 -9.30 -1.69 -7.73
C GLU A 529 -8.01 -2.00 -6.97
N PHE A 530 -7.76 -3.28 -6.75
CA PHE A 530 -6.54 -3.80 -6.10
C PHE A 530 -5.81 -4.71 -7.10
N PHE A 531 -4.49 -4.52 -7.26
CA PHE A 531 -3.66 -5.12 -8.30
C PHE A 531 -2.63 -6.12 -7.73
#